data_AF-A0A3B8URY4-F1
#
_entry.id   AF-A0A3B8URY4-F1
#
_cell.length_a   1.000
_cell.length_b   1.000
_cell.length_c   1.000
_cell.angle_alpha   90.00
_cell.angle_beta   90.00
_cell.angle_gamma   90.00
#
_symmetry.space_group_name_H-M   'P 1'
#
loop_
_entity.id
_entity.type
_entity.pdbx_description
1 polymer ?
#
loop_
_entity_poly.entity_id
_entity_poly.type
_entity_poly.pdbx_seq_one_letter_code
_entity_poly.pdbx_strand_id
1 'polypeptide(L)'
;KQDPLFRKGVYNKLTYEMFYHYKERFMTCVSYDALDGSSIYELAAGNNKNSRLADIRAALGYIYTYPGAKCISLGNDTGILMTGEESVKEAWNRFQENEYKDMLIYVSQLNRMYRSEKALYELDDKEEGFNWIDNYNAAETVLAYERISKDNEKLLIAVNFTP
;
A
#
# COMPACT_ATOMS: atom_id res chain seq x y z
N LYS A 1 10.79 6.67 -6.06
CA LYS A 1 11.61 5.45 -5.82
C LYS A 1 12.68 5.76 -4.78
N GLN A 2 12.80 4.95 -3.73
CA GLN A 2 13.87 5.09 -2.73
C GLN A 2 14.41 3.72 -2.35
N ASP A 3 15.73 3.56 -2.38
CA ASP A 3 16.41 2.35 -1.87
C ASP A 3 16.09 2.18 -0.37
N PRO A 4 15.76 0.96 0.10
CA PRO A 4 15.47 0.68 1.50
C PRO A 4 16.50 1.26 2.48
N LEU A 5 17.80 1.21 2.15
CA LEU A 5 18.88 1.74 2.98
C LEU A 5 18.73 3.24 3.29
N PHE A 6 18.09 3.99 2.38
CA PHE A 6 17.94 5.44 2.47
C PHE A 6 16.53 5.88 2.87
N ARG A 7 15.58 4.96 3.08
CA ARG A 7 14.19 5.29 3.44
C ARG A 7 14.09 6.07 4.75
N LYS A 8 15.01 5.85 5.70
CA LYS A 8 15.09 6.64 6.94
C LYS A 8 15.14 8.16 6.71
N GLY A 9 15.79 8.61 5.63
CA GLY A 9 15.94 10.02 5.31
C GLY A 9 14.68 10.68 4.75
N VAL A 10 13.68 9.88 4.37
CA VAL A 10 12.39 10.34 3.83
C VAL A 10 11.20 9.74 4.58
N TYR A 11 11.43 9.22 5.79
CA TYR A 11 10.44 8.52 6.59
C TYR A 11 9.20 9.36 6.89
N ASN A 12 9.40 10.67 7.11
CA ASN A 12 8.32 11.63 7.34
C ASN A 12 7.31 11.73 6.19
N LYS A 13 7.67 11.33 4.96
CA LYS A 13 6.71 11.28 3.84
C LYS A 13 5.57 10.30 4.08
N LEU A 14 5.78 9.28 4.92
CA LEU A 14 4.72 8.32 5.27
C LEU A 14 3.76 8.90 6.31
N THR A 15 4.23 9.76 7.21
CA THR A 15 3.42 10.25 8.34
C THR A 15 2.77 11.61 8.08
N TYR A 16 3.29 12.36 7.10
CA TYR A 16 2.90 13.76 6.86
C TYR A 16 1.43 13.93 6.45
N GLU A 17 0.84 12.98 5.73
CA GLU A 17 -0.54 13.07 5.26
C GLU A 17 -1.55 13.16 6.42
N MET A 18 -1.30 12.46 7.54
CA MET A 18 -2.21 12.50 8.71
C MET A 18 -2.38 13.89 9.30
N PHE A 19 -1.45 14.84 9.11
CA PHE A 19 -1.59 16.21 9.62
C PHE A 19 -2.77 16.96 9.00
N TYR A 20 -3.21 16.57 7.80
CA TYR A 20 -4.31 17.23 7.10
C TYR A 20 -5.39 16.26 6.62
N HIS A 21 -5.24 14.96 6.84
CA HIS A 21 -6.18 13.92 6.39
C HIS A 21 -7.63 14.24 6.75
N TYR A 22 -7.91 14.73 7.96
CA TYR A 22 -9.28 15.01 8.43
C TYR A 22 -9.87 16.34 7.94
N LYS A 23 -9.14 17.09 7.11
CA LYS A 23 -9.65 18.34 6.52
C LYS A 23 -10.55 18.09 5.32
N GLU A 24 -10.42 16.92 4.69
CA GLU A 24 -11.17 16.54 3.49
C GLU A 24 -11.54 15.05 3.54
N ARG A 25 -12.33 14.60 2.57
CA ARG A 25 -12.56 13.17 2.35
C ARG A 25 -11.61 12.64 1.29
N PHE A 26 -10.41 12.25 1.72
CA PHE A 26 -9.39 11.76 0.81
C PHE A 26 -9.69 10.37 0.25
N MET A 27 -9.26 10.17 -0.99
CA MET A 27 -9.13 8.88 -1.63
C MET A 27 -7.68 8.70 -2.06
N THR A 28 -7.07 7.58 -1.69
CA THR A 28 -5.75 7.18 -2.16
C THR A 28 -5.87 6.62 -3.56
N CYS A 29 -5.51 7.44 -4.55
CA CYS A 29 -5.49 7.05 -5.97
C CYS A 29 -4.07 6.69 -6.40
N VAL A 30 -3.86 5.45 -6.83
CA VAL A 30 -2.61 4.99 -7.43
C VAL A 30 -2.84 4.69 -8.90
N SER A 31 -2.73 5.73 -9.71
CA SER A 31 -2.80 5.70 -11.17
C SER A 31 -1.45 6.03 -11.78
N TYR A 32 -1.28 5.75 -13.07
CA TYR A 32 -0.08 6.18 -13.81
C TYR A 32 0.11 7.70 -13.73
N ASP A 33 -0.96 8.48 -13.89
CA ASP A 33 -0.90 9.95 -13.79
C ASP A 33 -0.51 10.42 -12.38
N ALA A 34 -1.04 9.78 -11.32
CA ALA A 34 -0.67 10.09 -9.94
C ALA A 34 0.79 9.72 -9.60
N LEU A 35 1.41 8.88 -10.42
CA LEU A 35 2.79 8.44 -10.31
C LEU A 35 3.69 9.08 -11.39
N ASP A 36 3.29 10.22 -11.95
CA ASP A 36 4.04 10.97 -12.97
C ASP A 36 4.38 10.13 -14.22
N GLY A 37 3.42 9.32 -14.67
CA GLY A 37 3.55 8.40 -15.80
C GLY A 37 4.24 7.08 -15.47
N SER A 38 4.62 6.84 -14.21
CA SER A 38 5.26 5.59 -13.76
C SER A 38 4.25 4.60 -13.17
N SER A 39 4.75 3.44 -12.74
CA SER A 39 3.99 2.39 -12.05
C SER A 39 4.58 2.06 -10.69
N ILE A 40 3.79 1.45 -9.81
CA ILE A 40 4.30 0.86 -8.56
C ILE A 40 5.45 -0.11 -8.87
N TYR A 41 5.36 -0.88 -9.95
CA TYR A 41 6.41 -1.84 -10.32
C TYR A 41 7.77 -1.18 -10.58
N GLU A 42 7.79 -0.01 -11.22
CA GLU A 42 9.02 0.73 -11.51
C GLU A 42 9.58 1.45 -10.28
N LEU A 43 8.67 1.97 -9.45
CA LEU A 43 8.98 2.67 -8.22
C LEU A 43 9.44 1.75 -7.09
N ALA A 44 9.02 0.49 -7.12
CA ALA A 44 9.39 -0.53 -6.16
C ALA A 44 10.91 -0.74 -6.14
N ALA A 45 11.44 -0.89 -4.93
CA ALA A 45 12.80 -1.30 -4.67
C ALA A 45 12.98 -2.80 -4.96
N GLY A 46 14.21 -3.28 -4.82
CA GLY A 46 14.56 -4.67 -5.04
C GLY A 46 15.35 -4.89 -6.32
N ASN A 47 16.41 -5.69 -6.18
CA ASN A 47 17.32 -6.06 -7.26
C ASN A 47 16.87 -7.32 -8.03
N ASN A 48 15.82 -8.00 -7.54
CA ASN A 48 15.25 -9.19 -8.17
C ASN A 48 13.73 -9.22 -8.02
N LYS A 49 13.07 -10.10 -8.79
CA LYS A 49 11.61 -10.27 -8.85
C LYS A 49 10.98 -10.41 -7.45
N ASN A 50 11.53 -11.27 -6.60
CA ASN A 50 10.96 -11.57 -5.28
C ASN A 50 11.05 -10.38 -4.32
N SER A 51 12.22 -9.74 -4.26
CA SER A 51 12.42 -8.52 -3.44
C SER A 51 11.52 -7.37 -3.91
N ARG A 52 11.29 -7.26 -5.22
CA ARG A 52 10.39 -6.26 -5.79
C ARG A 52 8.93 -6.53 -5.42
N LEU A 53 8.46 -7.77 -5.59
CA LEU A 53 7.11 -8.14 -5.20
C LEU A 53 6.88 -7.98 -3.68
N ALA A 54 7.90 -8.23 -2.84
CA ALA A 54 7.81 -7.98 -1.41
C ALA A 54 7.61 -6.48 -1.10
N ASP A 55 8.34 -5.60 -1.78
CA ASP A 55 8.20 -4.16 -1.63
C ASP A 55 6.81 -3.67 -2.06
N ILE A 56 6.29 -4.21 -3.17
CA ILE A 56 4.94 -3.91 -3.66
C ILE A 56 3.88 -4.37 -2.65
N ARG A 57 4.02 -5.57 -2.08
CA ARG A 57 3.10 -6.04 -1.03
C ARG A 57 3.13 -5.15 0.20
N ALA A 58 4.31 -4.72 0.65
CA ALA A 58 4.42 -3.79 1.78
C ALA A 58 3.71 -2.46 1.49
N ALA A 59 3.92 -1.89 0.29
CA ALA A 59 3.26 -0.67 -0.15
C ALA A 59 1.73 -0.83 -0.23
N LEU A 60 1.22 -1.90 -0.86
CA LEU A 60 -0.22 -2.14 -0.96
C LEU A 60 -0.85 -2.41 0.40
N GLY A 61 -0.19 -3.18 1.28
CA GLY A 61 -0.66 -3.43 2.64
C GLY A 61 -0.80 -2.13 3.43
N TYR A 62 0.17 -1.23 3.31
CA TYR A 62 0.07 0.12 3.87
C TYR A 62 -1.10 0.90 3.25
N ILE A 63 -1.16 1.01 1.92
CA ILE A 63 -2.22 1.75 1.22
C ILE A 63 -3.61 1.28 1.65
N TYR A 64 -3.85 -0.03 1.72
CA TYR A 64 -5.16 -0.60 2.07
C TYR A 64 -5.55 -0.43 3.54
N THR A 65 -4.56 -0.29 4.43
CA THR A 65 -4.82 -0.16 5.87
C THR A 65 -4.74 1.27 6.38
N TYR A 66 -4.14 2.18 5.61
CA TYR A 66 -4.13 3.61 5.89
C TYR A 66 -5.54 4.22 5.71
N PRO A 67 -5.91 5.32 6.39
CA PRO A 67 -7.22 5.93 6.22
C PRO A 67 -7.52 6.42 4.78
N GLY A 68 -8.80 6.37 4.39
CA GLY A 68 -9.33 6.89 3.11
C GLY A 68 -9.69 5.81 2.09
N ALA A 69 -10.53 6.12 1.09
CA ALA A 69 -10.94 5.14 0.07
C ALA A 69 -9.77 4.76 -0.87
N LYS A 70 -9.81 3.59 -1.51
CA LYS A 70 -8.74 3.08 -2.38
C LYS A 70 -9.15 3.06 -3.85
N CYS A 71 -8.29 3.57 -4.72
CA CYS A 71 -8.43 3.47 -6.18
C CYS A 71 -7.09 3.09 -6.79
N ILE A 72 -6.93 1.85 -7.25
CA ILE A 72 -5.68 1.34 -7.82
C ILE A 72 -5.92 1.02 -9.31
N SER A 73 -5.13 1.61 -10.19
CA SER A 73 -5.23 1.34 -11.63
C SER A 73 -4.66 -0.04 -11.98
N LEU A 74 -5.13 -0.60 -13.09
CA LEU A 74 -4.63 -1.86 -13.64
C LEU A 74 -3.10 -1.90 -13.70
N GLY A 75 -2.51 -3.00 -13.21
CA GLY A 75 -1.08 -3.25 -13.24
C GLY A 75 -0.35 -2.80 -11.96
N ASN A 76 -0.85 -1.75 -11.29
CA ASN A 76 -0.23 -1.22 -10.07
C ASN A 76 -0.45 -2.11 -8.83
N ASP A 77 -1.38 -3.05 -8.90
CA ASP A 77 -1.68 -4.06 -7.88
C ASP A 77 -1.01 -5.42 -8.14
N THR A 78 -0.79 -5.78 -9.40
CA THR A 78 -0.35 -7.13 -9.80
C THR A 78 1.16 -7.37 -9.72
N GLY A 79 1.96 -6.31 -9.59
CA GLY A 79 3.42 -6.40 -9.68
C GLY A 79 3.94 -6.74 -11.08
N ILE A 80 3.11 -6.57 -12.11
CA ILE A 80 3.49 -6.67 -13.53
C ILE A 80 3.24 -5.31 -14.18
N LEU A 81 4.19 -4.83 -14.97
CA LEU A 81 4.04 -3.60 -15.74
C LEU A 81 2.99 -3.80 -16.85
N MET A 82 1.93 -2.97 -16.85
CA MET A 82 0.81 -3.07 -17.80
C MET A 82 0.46 -1.69 -18.38
N THR A 83 1.38 -1.08 -19.13
CA THR A 83 1.25 0.29 -19.66
C THR A 83 0.59 0.37 -21.02
N GLY A 84 0.33 -0.77 -21.67
CA GLY A 84 -0.30 -0.84 -23.00
C GLY A 84 -0.78 -2.24 -23.36
N GLU A 85 -1.49 -2.36 -24.48
CA GLU A 85 -2.17 -3.60 -24.88
C GLU A 85 -1.22 -4.81 -24.98
N GLU A 86 -0.02 -4.60 -25.53
CA GLU A 86 0.99 -5.66 -25.66
C GLU A 86 1.49 -6.16 -24.29
N SER A 87 1.82 -5.24 -23.37
CA SER A 87 2.24 -5.60 -22.01
C SER A 87 1.13 -6.30 -21.21
N VAL A 88 -0.14 -5.93 -21.45
CA VAL A 88 -1.29 -6.61 -20.84
C VAL A 88 -1.39 -8.05 -21.37
N LYS A 89 -1.23 -8.26 -22.68
CA LYS A 89 -1.20 -9.61 -23.28
C LYS A 89 -0.06 -10.45 -22.70
N GLU A 90 1.12 -9.87 -22.55
CA GLU A 90 2.26 -10.56 -21.93
C GLU A 90 1.97 -10.93 -20.48
N ALA A 91 1.36 -10.03 -19.69
CA ALA A 91 1.04 -10.27 -18.30
C ALA A 91 0.15 -11.49 -18.08
N TRP A 92 -0.81 -11.74 -18.98
CA TRP A 92 -1.66 -12.93 -18.91
C TRP A 92 -0.87 -14.24 -18.92
N ASN A 93 0.21 -14.29 -19.69
CA ASN A 93 1.11 -15.45 -19.72
C ASN A 93 1.90 -15.58 -18.41
N ARG A 94 2.31 -14.44 -17.85
CA ARG A 94 3.12 -14.37 -16.61
C ARG A 94 2.33 -14.72 -15.35
N PHE A 95 1.01 -14.56 -15.36
CA PHE A 95 0.15 -15.05 -14.26
C PHE A 95 0.19 -16.57 -14.06
N GLN A 96 0.88 -17.32 -14.93
CA GLN A 96 1.16 -18.74 -14.70
C GLN A 96 2.37 -18.98 -13.78
N GLU A 97 3.27 -18.00 -13.63
CA GLU A 97 4.40 -18.06 -12.70
C GLU A 97 3.89 -17.99 -11.24
N ASN A 98 4.52 -18.76 -10.35
CA ASN A 98 4.05 -18.91 -8.97
C ASN A 98 4.04 -17.58 -8.21
N GLU A 99 5.05 -16.74 -8.41
CA GLU A 99 5.18 -15.49 -7.66
C GLU A 99 4.09 -14.47 -8.02
N TYR A 100 3.60 -14.50 -9.27
CA TYR A 100 2.47 -13.67 -9.69
C TYR A 100 1.13 -14.26 -9.26
N LYS A 101 0.99 -15.58 -9.20
CA LYS A 101 -0.19 -16.22 -8.57
C LYS A 101 -0.30 -15.84 -7.10
N ASP A 102 0.80 -15.89 -6.36
CA ASP A 102 0.85 -15.47 -4.96
C ASP A 102 0.51 -13.99 -4.79
N MET A 103 0.95 -13.14 -5.73
CA MET A 103 0.60 -11.72 -5.75
C MET A 103 -0.91 -11.51 -5.97
N LEU A 104 -1.53 -12.22 -6.91
CA LEU A 104 -2.98 -12.14 -7.13
C LEU A 104 -3.77 -12.66 -5.91
N ILE A 105 -3.29 -13.73 -5.27
CA ILE A 105 -3.87 -14.22 -4.02
C ILE A 105 -3.76 -13.15 -2.94
N TYR A 106 -2.59 -12.53 -2.77
CA TYR A 106 -2.36 -11.45 -1.81
C TYR A 106 -3.34 -10.29 -2.02
N VAL A 107 -3.47 -9.79 -3.25
CA VAL A 107 -4.41 -8.70 -3.58
C VAL A 107 -5.87 -9.11 -3.33
N SER A 108 -6.23 -10.35 -3.66
CA SER A 108 -7.57 -10.89 -3.38
C SER A 108 -7.87 -10.94 -1.87
N GLN A 109 -6.92 -11.41 -1.06
CA GLN A 109 -7.05 -11.42 0.40
C GLN A 109 -7.08 -10.01 0.98
N LEU A 110 -6.30 -9.09 0.44
CA LEU A 110 -6.28 -7.69 0.88
C LEU A 110 -7.63 -7.01 0.64
N ASN A 111 -8.24 -7.22 -0.53
CA ASN A 111 -9.60 -6.76 -0.83
C ASN A 111 -10.67 -7.46 0.02
N ARG A 112 -10.44 -8.72 0.43
CA ARG A 112 -11.34 -9.42 1.34
C ARG A 112 -11.28 -8.82 2.73
N MET A 113 -10.07 -8.63 3.26
CA MET A 113 -9.80 -7.99 4.55
C MET A 113 -10.42 -6.60 4.62
N TYR A 114 -10.17 -5.75 3.60
CA TYR A 114 -10.75 -4.41 3.55
C TYR A 114 -12.28 -4.40 3.62
N ARG A 115 -12.96 -5.40 3.04
CA ARG A 115 -14.43 -5.50 3.09
C ARG A 115 -14.97 -6.16 4.35
N SER A 116 -14.19 -7.01 5.02
CA SER A 116 -14.63 -7.71 6.23
C SER A 116 -14.36 -6.91 7.50
N GLU A 117 -13.33 -6.07 7.48
CA GLU A 117 -12.89 -5.33 8.65
C GLU A 117 -13.43 -3.89 8.67
N LYS A 118 -14.50 -3.67 9.45
CA LYS A 118 -15.15 -2.35 9.59
C LYS A 118 -14.19 -1.22 9.95
N ALA A 119 -13.20 -1.51 10.79
CA ALA A 119 -12.20 -0.55 11.23
C ALA A 119 -11.42 0.09 10.06
N LEU A 120 -11.35 -0.58 8.91
CA LEU A 120 -10.62 -0.10 7.74
C LEU A 120 -11.38 0.93 6.90
N TYR A 121 -12.68 1.15 7.14
CA TYR A 121 -13.49 2.07 6.32
C TYR A 121 -14.57 2.89 7.04
N GLU A 122 -15.07 2.48 8.21
CA GLU A 122 -16.24 3.15 8.82
C GLU A 122 -15.97 4.57 9.33
N LEU A 123 -14.71 4.83 9.74
CA LEU A 123 -14.25 6.07 10.37
C LEU A 123 -13.06 6.69 9.62
N ASP A 124 -12.95 6.44 8.30
CA ASP A 124 -11.84 6.96 7.47
C ASP A 124 -11.68 8.49 7.50
N ASP A 125 -12.78 9.24 7.70
CA ASP A 125 -12.81 10.70 7.75
C ASP A 125 -12.94 11.26 9.18
N LYS A 126 -12.62 10.45 10.20
CA LYS A 126 -12.77 10.77 11.63
C LYS A 126 -11.47 10.52 12.39
N GLU A 127 -11.06 11.48 13.23
CA GLU A 127 -9.85 11.37 14.05
C GLU A 127 -9.89 10.13 14.95
N GLU A 128 -11.07 9.77 15.44
CA GLU A 128 -11.30 8.61 16.30
C GLU A 128 -11.07 7.26 15.60
N GLY A 129 -11.02 7.24 14.25
CA GLY A 129 -10.83 6.03 13.45
C GLY A 129 -9.39 5.56 13.30
N PHE A 130 -8.41 6.34 13.78
CA PHE A 130 -6.99 6.06 13.61
C PHE A 130 -6.17 6.55 14.81
N ASN A 131 -5.17 5.78 15.21
CA ASN A 131 -4.24 6.19 16.26
C ASN A 131 -2.82 5.71 15.96
N TRP A 132 -1.83 6.60 16.01
CA TRP A 132 -0.43 6.20 15.90
C TRP A 132 0.01 5.44 17.16
N ILE A 133 0.70 4.32 16.97
CA ILE A 133 1.41 3.61 18.04
C ILE A 133 2.90 3.90 17.97
N ASP A 134 3.47 3.81 16.77
CA ASP A 134 4.85 4.16 16.47
C ASP A 134 4.91 4.84 15.10
N ASN A 135 5.28 6.12 15.11
CA ASN A 135 5.45 6.95 13.93
C ASN A 135 6.78 7.73 13.97
N TYR A 136 7.75 7.25 14.74
CA TYR A 136 9.06 7.89 14.93
C TYR A 136 10.22 6.91 14.77
N ASN A 137 9.96 5.62 14.53
CA ASN A 137 10.98 4.61 14.24
C ASN A 137 11.51 4.68 12.80
N ALA A 138 12.11 5.83 12.47
CA ALA A 138 12.73 6.08 11.19
C ALA A 138 13.98 5.23 10.93
N ALA A 139 14.67 4.77 11.99
CA ALA A 139 15.88 3.96 11.88
C ALA A 139 15.61 2.61 11.23
N GLU A 140 14.54 1.92 11.67
CA GLU A 140 14.09 0.65 11.12
C GLU A 140 13.02 0.83 10.03
N THR A 141 12.57 2.06 9.78
CA THR A 141 11.48 2.38 8.85
C THR A 141 10.22 1.54 9.08
N VAL A 142 9.86 1.42 10.35
CA VAL A 142 8.65 0.74 10.81
C VAL A 142 7.59 1.78 11.16
N LEU A 143 6.34 1.48 10.83
CA LEU A 143 5.16 2.18 11.32
C LEU A 143 4.24 1.21 12.03
N ALA A 144 3.63 1.68 13.11
CA ALA A 144 2.54 0.98 13.77
C ALA A 144 1.39 1.93 14.11
N TYR A 145 0.16 1.49 13.86
CA TYR A 145 -1.05 2.26 14.14
C TYR A 145 -2.26 1.37 14.37
N GLU A 146 -3.27 1.92 15.04
CA GLU A 146 -4.58 1.32 15.18
C GLU A 146 -5.54 1.88 14.14
N ARG A 147 -6.43 1.01 13.66
CA ARG A 147 -7.67 1.39 12.96
C ARG A 147 -8.85 1.00 13.85
N ILE A 148 -9.83 1.87 13.95
CA ILE A 148 -10.94 1.73 14.91
C ILE A 148 -12.28 1.85 14.17
N SER A 149 -13.21 0.93 14.45
CA SER A 149 -14.59 0.96 13.90
C SER A 149 -15.54 1.76 14.78
N LYS A 150 -16.77 2.01 14.31
CA LYS A 150 -17.82 2.67 15.13
C LYS A 150 -18.20 1.85 16.36
N ASP A 151 -18.09 0.54 16.26
CA ASP A 151 -18.37 -0.41 17.33
C ASP A 151 -17.13 -0.63 18.25
N ASN A 152 -16.07 0.18 18.10
CA ASN A 152 -14.82 0.13 18.85
C ASN A 152 -14.04 -1.20 18.66
N GLU A 153 -14.24 -1.88 17.52
CA GLU A 153 -13.35 -2.96 17.08
C GLU A 153 -12.03 -2.34 16.61
N LYS A 154 -10.90 -2.96 17.00
CA LYS A 154 -9.58 -2.43 16.73
C LYS A 154 -8.76 -3.38 15.87
N LEU A 155 -8.06 -2.81 14.89
CA LEU A 155 -7.01 -3.50 14.15
C LEU A 155 -5.67 -2.84 14.43
N LEU A 156 -4.72 -3.64 14.89
CA LEU A 156 -3.33 -3.24 14.98
C LEU A 156 -2.63 -3.53 13.65
N ILE A 157 -2.06 -2.50 13.04
CA ILE A 157 -1.26 -2.62 11.82
C ILE A 157 0.18 -2.28 12.15
N ALA A 158 1.10 -3.11 11.63
CA ALA A 158 2.53 -2.85 11.64
C ALA A 158 3.08 -3.10 10.24
N VAL A 159 3.84 -2.14 9.71
CA VAL A 159 4.46 -2.23 8.38
C VAL A 159 5.94 -1.94 8.51
N ASN A 160 6.76 -2.84 7.94
CA ASN A 160 8.20 -2.66 7.82
C ASN A 160 8.54 -2.38 6.35
N PHE A 161 9.22 -1.26 6.10
CA PHE A 161 9.66 -0.86 4.76
C PHE A 161 11.15 -1.15 4.50
N THR A 162 11.78 -2.03 5.27
CA THR A 162 13.12 -2.56 5.01
C THR A 162 13.12 -4.09 4.99
N PRO A 163 13.91 -4.74 4.11
CA PRO A 163 14.07 -6.19 4.06
C PRO A 163 14.75 -6.78 5.30
#